data_AF-A0A2Z6NGZ7-F1
#
_entry.id   AF-A0A2Z6NGZ7-F1
#
_cell.length_a   1.000
_cell.length_b   1.000
_cell.length_c   1.000
_cell.angle_alpha   90.00
_cell.angle_beta   90.00
_cell.angle_gamma   90.00
#
_symmetry.space_group_name_H-M   'P 1'
#
loop_
_entity.id
_entity.type
_entity.pdbx_description
1 polymer ?
#
loop_
_entity_poly.entity_id
_entity_poly.type
_entity_poly.pdbx_seq_one_letter_code
_entity_poly.pdbx_strand_id
1 'polypeptide(L)'
;MASSTLSSLSSTSSLPLQHTFTSNFKTSSQFPNKTSPFIIFAQQKTKKTRKIILKEDIVNIGKKGDLLDVRAGFFRNFLFPTGKAQIVTPTILKEMKIEEERIEAEKLRVKEEAQQLALIFETVGAFKVKRKGGKGKQIFGSVTAQDLVDIIKSQLQREVDKRIVDLPDIRETGEYIAELKLHPEVTAKVRVNVIAN
;
A
#
# COMPACT_ATOMS: atom_id res chain seq x y z
N MET A 1 -1.97 58.02 -53.59
CA MET A 1 -2.91 59.17 -53.63
C MET A 1 -3.72 59.17 -52.35
N ALA A 2 -3.66 60.31 -51.63
CA ALA A 2 -4.68 60.91 -50.75
C ALA A 2 -5.41 60.05 -49.69
N SER A 3 -5.80 60.53 -48.52
CA SER A 3 -5.55 61.73 -47.72
C SER A 3 -6.21 61.48 -46.36
N SER A 4 -5.63 62.10 -45.34
CA SER A 4 -6.11 62.37 -43.99
C SER A 4 -7.61 62.67 -43.79
N THR A 5 -8.14 62.35 -42.61
CA THR A 5 -8.83 63.32 -41.73
C THR A 5 -8.67 62.97 -40.24
N LEU A 6 -8.38 64.01 -39.45
CA LEU A 6 -8.22 64.06 -38.00
C LEU A 6 -9.56 64.10 -37.25
N SER A 7 -9.57 63.71 -35.97
CA SER A 7 -10.11 64.58 -34.90
C SER A 7 -9.65 64.14 -33.51
N SER A 8 -8.95 65.06 -32.87
CA SER A 8 -8.57 65.15 -31.46
C SER A 8 -9.76 65.37 -30.52
N LEU A 9 -9.63 65.01 -29.24
CA LEU A 9 -10.04 65.89 -28.14
C LEU A 9 -9.30 65.53 -26.85
N SER A 10 -8.51 66.51 -26.42
CA SER A 10 -7.79 66.65 -25.17
C SER A 10 -8.71 66.96 -23.99
N SER A 11 -8.35 66.54 -22.79
CA SER A 11 -8.49 67.40 -21.60
C SER A 11 -7.51 66.98 -20.50
N THR A 12 -6.49 67.80 -20.40
CA THR A 12 -5.57 67.99 -19.27
C THR A 12 -6.32 68.44 -18.01
N SER A 13 -5.96 67.92 -16.84
CA SER A 13 -5.91 68.76 -15.63
C SER A 13 -4.88 68.24 -14.64
N SER A 14 -3.71 68.85 -14.73
CA SER A 14 -2.75 69.04 -13.65
C SER A 14 -3.38 69.80 -12.47
N LEU A 15 -3.05 69.43 -11.24
CA LEU A 15 -2.19 70.23 -10.35
C LEU A 15 -2.18 69.66 -8.91
N PRO A 16 -1.06 69.81 -8.18
CA PRO A 16 -0.86 69.32 -6.83
C PRO A 16 -1.30 70.36 -5.79
N LEU A 17 -1.75 69.93 -4.62
CA LEU A 17 -1.78 70.80 -3.44
C LEU A 17 -1.04 70.15 -2.28
N GLN A 18 0.13 70.72 -2.02
CA GLN A 18 0.77 70.75 -0.71
C GLN A 18 -0.14 71.56 0.22
N HIS A 19 -0.55 70.96 1.34
CA HIS A 19 -1.04 71.73 2.48
C HIS A 19 -0.12 71.51 3.67
N THR A 20 0.27 72.65 4.21
CA THR A 20 1.14 72.89 5.35
C THR A 20 0.66 72.16 6.60
N PHE A 21 1.57 71.40 7.20
CA PHE A 21 1.43 70.98 8.59
C PHE A 21 1.55 72.23 9.46
N THR A 22 0.41 72.76 9.88
CA THR A 22 0.32 73.71 10.99
C THR A 22 0.27 72.91 12.29
N SER A 23 1.24 73.15 13.15
CA SER A 23 1.26 72.66 14.52
C SER A 23 0.18 73.40 15.31
N ASN A 24 -0.72 72.65 15.95
CA ASN A 24 -1.51 73.18 17.04
C ASN A 24 -1.69 72.11 18.12
N PHE A 25 -0.75 72.13 19.07
CA PHE A 25 -0.86 71.41 20.34
C PHE A 25 -1.78 72.19 21.28
N LYS A 26 -3.02 71.72 21.46
CA LYS A 26 -3.72 71.66 22.76
C LYS A 26 -5.15 71.19 22.57
N THR A 27 -5.43 69.94 22.94
CA THR A 27 -6.67 69.64 23.66
C THR A 27 -6.40 68.45 24.58
N SER A 28 -6.21 68.72 25.86
CA SER A 28 -6.26 67.73 26.92
C SER A 28 -7.72 67.31 27.11
N SER A 29 -8.15 66.25 26.42
CA SER A 29 -9.35 65.52 26.81
C SER A 29 -8.89 64.35 27.68
N GLN A 30 -9.25 64.42 28.96
CA GLN A 30 -9.05 63.33 29.91
C GLN A 30 -9.82 62.10 29.41
N PHE A 31 -9.10 61.06 28.99
CA PHE A 31 -9.69 59.75 28.82
C PHE A 31 -10.11 59.25 30.21
N PRO A 32 -11.38 58.86 30.42
CA PRO A 32 -11.76 58.23 31.67
C PRO A 32 -11.02 56.89 31.76
N ASN A 33 -10.01 56.83 32.64
CA ASN A 33 -9.34 55.60 33.04
C ASN A 33 -10.35 54.68 33.73
N LYS A 34 -11.18 53.98 32.95
CA LYS A 34 -11.93 52.82 33.43
C LYS A 34 -10.97 51.65 33.42
N THR A 35 -10.15 51.55 34.46
CA THR A 35 -9.38 50.34 34.80
C THR A 35 -10.38 49.28 35.24
N SER A 36 -11.07 48.66 34.29
CA SER A 36 -11.65 47.34 34.54
C SER A 36 -10.48 46.39 34.76
N PRO A 37 -10.37 45.72 35.92
CA PRO A 37 -9.31 44.76 36.13
C PRO A 37 -9.46 43.66 35.08
N PHE A 38 -8.47 43.52 34.20
CA PHE A 38 -8.35 42.31 33.41
C PHE A 38 -8.11 41.17 34.39
N ILE A 39 -9.15 40.38 34.65
CA ILE A 39 -9.00 39.15 35.43
C ILE A 39 -8.19 38.20 34.54
N ILE A 40 -6.91 38.05 34.86
CA ILE A 40 -6.05 37.05 34.23
C ILE A 40 -6.52 35.69 34.72
N PHE A 41 -7.39 35.05 33.95
CA PHE A 41 -7.68 33.63 34.15
C PHE A 41 -6.45 32.83 33.74
N ALA A 42 -5.86 32.12 34.69
CA ALA A 42 -4.81 31.15 34.42
C ALA A 42 -5.35 30.09 33.44
N GLN A 43 -4.93 30.14 32.19
CA GLN A 43 -5.26 29.10 31.22
C GLN A 43 -4.46 27.84 31.59
N GLN A 44 -5.18 26.73 31.78
CA GLN A 44 -4.55 25.44 32.03
C GLN A 44 -3.71 25.03 30.81
N LYS A 45 -2.50 24.50 31.07
CA LYS A 45 -1.59 24.05 30.01
C LYS A 45 -2.15 22.81 29.32
N THR A 46 -2.57 22.94 28.05
CA THR A 46 -3.01 21.80 27.24
C THR A 46 -1.83 21.18 26.46
N LYS A 47 -1.75 19.85 26.44
CA LYS A 47 -0.73 19.13 25.65
C LYS A 47 -1.17 19.10 24.19
N LYS A 48 -0.43 19.77 23.31
CA LYS A 48 -0.69 19.74 21.86
C LYS A 48 -0.30 18.38 21.27
N THR A 49 -1.24 17.71 20.63
CA THR A 49 -1.04 16.44 19.90
C THR A 49 -1.12 16.66 18.38
N ARG A 50 -0.58 15.71 17.60
CA ARG A 50 -0.64 15.69 16.13
C ARG A 50 -0.85 14.26 15.64
N LYS A 51 -1.74 14.11 14.65
CA LYS A 51 -1.93 12.88 13.89
C LYS A 51 -0.80 12.71 12.89
N ILE A 52 -0.10 11.61 12.99
CA ILE A 52 1.03 11.27 12.13
C ILE A 52 0.88 9.85 11.58
N ILE A 53 1.54 9.60 10.46
CA ILE A 53 1.76 8.26 9.94
C ILE A 53 3.25 7.94 10.01
N LEU A 54 3.60 6.78 10.54
CA LEU A 54 4.98 6.32 10.62
C LEU A 54 5.44 5.78 9.27
N LYS A 55 6.62 6.22 8.80
CA LYS A 55 7.26 5.72 7.57
C LYS A 55 8.23 4.57 7.84
N GLU A 56 8.68 4.46 9.09
CA GLU A 56 9.61 3.45 9.57
C GLU A 56 9.09 2.83 10.87
N ASP A 57 9.54 1.62 11.16
CA ASP A 57 9.28 0.97 12.44
C ASP A 57 10.08 1.66 13.55
N ILE A 58 9.42 2.01 14.64
CA ILE A 58 10.05 2.64 15.80
C ILE A 58 9.67 1.89 17.06
N VAL A 59 10.71 1.37 17.73
CA VAL A 59 10.60 0.68 19.01
C VAL A 59 9.82 1.53 20.02
N ASN A 60 8.82 0.93 20.66
CA ASN A 60 7.91 1.53 21.65
C ASN A 60 6.87 2.53 21.11
N ILE A 61 6.76 2.73 19.79
CA ILE A 61 5.77 3.64 19.20
C ILE A 61 4.80 2.89 18.30
N GLY A 62 5.33 2.14 17.33
CA GLY A 62 4.51 1.44 16.34
C GLY A 62 5.32 1.02 15.12
N LYS A 63 4.65 0.29 14.23
CA LYS A 63 5.22 -0.21 12.98
C LYS A 63 5.08 0.83 11.87
N LYS A 64 5.80 0.61 10.77
CA LYS A 64 5.63 1.37 9.53
C LYS A 64 4.18 1.29 9.05
N GLY A 65 3.58 2.44 8.75
CA GLY A 65 2.21 2.59 8.27
C GLY A 65 1.20 2.95 9.37
N ASP A 66 1.58 2.87 10.65
CA ASP A 66 0.63 3.10 11.74
C ASP A 66 0.20 4.56 11.85
N LEU A 67 -1.11 4.76 12.05
CA LEU A 67 -1.73 6.06 12.28
C LEU A 67 -1.83 6.35 13.78
N LEU A 68 -1.04 7.32 14.27
CA LEU A 68 -0.91 7.56 15.71
C LEU A 68 -1.01 9.05 16.06
N ASP A 69 -1.56 9.32 17.25
CA ASP A 69 -1.59 10.64 17.86
C ASP A 69 -0.36 10.83 18.77
N VAL A 70 0.61 11.63 18.31
CA VAL A 70 1.84 11.90 19.06
C VAL A 70 1.86 13.33 19.61
N ARG A 71 2.71 13.59 20.60
CA ARG A 71 2.94 14.95 21.08
C ARG A 71 3.58 15.80 19.98
N ALA A 72 3.09 17.03 19.81
CA ALA A 72 3.56 17.93 18.75
C ALA A 72 5.07 18.20 18.81
N GLY A 73 5.64 18.27 20.01
CA GLY A 73 7.09 18.44 20.21
C GLY A 73 7.90 17.20 19.79
N PHE A 74 7.37 16.00 20.02
CA PHE A 74 8.02 14.76 19.62
C PHE A 74 8.07 14.63 18.09
N PHE A 75 6.97 14.96 17.41
CA PHE A 75 6.96 15.01 15.95
C PHE A 75 7.96 16.04 15.41
N ARG A 76 7.93 17.29 15.89
CA ARG A 76 8.76 18.37 15.36
C ARG A 76 10.27 18.16 15.60
N ASN A 77 10.64 17.66 16.78
CA ASN A 77 12.04 17.60 17.18
C ASN A 77 12.72 16.28 16.78
N PHE A 78 11.95 15.18 16.69
CA PHE A 78 12.52 13.86 16.43
C PHE A 78 12.01 13.29 15.10
N LEU A 79 10.70 13.05 14.96
CA LEU A 79 10.18 12.27 13.83
C LEU A 79 10.26 12.99 12.48
N PHE A 80 10.03 14.31 12.47
CA PHE A 80 10.09 15.13 11.26
C PHE A 80 11.52 15.28 10.72
N PRO A 81 12.52 15.72 11.51
CA PRO A 81 13.88 15.88 10.99
C PRO A 81 14.55 14.54 10.65
N THR A 82 14.19 13.45 11.32
CA THR A 82 14.68 12.11 10.98
C THR A 82 13.93 11.47 9.82
N GLY A 83 12.86 12.10 9.29
CA GLY A 83 12.07 11.56 8.18
C GLY A 83 11.20 10.35 8.53
N LYS A 84 11.11 9.99 9.80
CA LYS A 84 10.45 8.76 10.29
C LYS A 84 8.93 8.83 10.31
N ALA A 85 8.35 10.04 10.24
CA ALA A 85 6.90 10.20 10.21
C ALA A 85 6.47 11.36 9.31
N GLN A 86 5.25 11.27 8.80
CA GLN A 86 4.59 12.30 8.00
C GLN A 86 3.29 12.75 8.65
N ILE A 87 2.90 14.00 8.43
CA ILE A 87 1.60 14.52 8.91
C ILE A 87 0.49 13.85 8.12
N VAL A 88 -0.54 13.38 8.83
CA VAL A 88 -1.73 12.82 8.21
C VAL A 88 -2.53 13.95 7.58
N THR A 89 -2.58 13.98 6.25
CA THR A 89 -3.49 14.84 5.47
C THR A 89 -4.61 13.98 4.89
N PRO A 90 -5.80 14.56 4.61
CA PRO A 90 -6.89 13.80 4.00
C PRO A 90 -6.51 13.22 2.63
N THR A 91 -5.56 13.84 1.92
CA THR A 91 -5.03 13.32 0.65
C THR A 91 -4.24 12.03 0.87
N ILE A 92 -3.29 12.03 1.81
CA ILE A 92 -2.46 10.85 2.11
C ILE A 92 -3.32 9.69 2.60
N LEU A 93 -4.37 9.96 3.39
CA LEU A 93 -5.31 8.92 3.82
C LEU A 93 -6.05 8.27 2.65
N LYS A 94 -6.40 9.03 1.61
CA LYS A 94 -7.07 8.48 0.42
C LYS A 94 -6.10 7.66 -0.41
N GLU A 95 -4.88 8.16 -0.62
CA GLU A 95 -3.83 7.44 -1.37
C GLU A 95 -3.51 6.10 -0.71
N MET A 96 -3.38 6.07 0.62
CA MET A 96 -3.14 4.84 1.38
C MET A 96 -4.27 3.82 1.20
N LYS A 97 -5.53 4.27 1.28
CA LYS A 97 -6.70 3.38 1.07
C LYS A 97 -6.73 2.80 -0.35
N ILE A 98 -6.44 3.62 -1.35
CA ILE A 98 -6.40 3.15 -2.74
C ILE A 98 -5.29 2.11 -2.92
N GLU A 99 -4.13 2.33 -2.31
CA GLU A 99 -3.02 1.38 -2.37
C GLU A 99 -3.35 0.07 -1.61
N GLU A 100 -3.98 0.16 -0.44
CA GLU A 100 -4.46 -0.99 0.32
C GLU A 100 -5.49 -1.79 -0.48
N GLU A 101 -6.51 -1.12 -1.03
CA GLU A 101 -7.53 -1.75 -1.89
C GLU A 101 -6.91 -2.42 -3.12
N ARG A 102 -5.89 -1.80 -3.72
CA ARG A 102 -5.15 -2.38 -4.84
C ARG A 102 -4.41 -3.65 -4.43
N ILE A 103 -3.68 -3.61 -3.31
CA ILE A 103 -2.94 -4.76 -2.79
C ILE A 103 -3.91 -5.90 -2.43
N GLU A 104 -5.05 -5.58 -1.83
CA GLU A 104 -6.09 -6.55 -1.51
C GLU A 104 -6.71 -7.16 -2.76
N ALA A 105 -7.03 -6.33 -3.76
CA ALA A 105 -7.53 -6.80 -5.05
C ALA A 105 -6.52 -7.72 -5.76
N GLU A 106 -5.23 -7.35 -5.77
CA GLU A 106 -4.17 -8.20 -6.34
C GLU A 106 -4.06 -9.54 -5.59
N LYS A 107 -4.10 -9.54 -4.26
CA LYS A 107 -4.10 -10.77 -3.45
C LYS A 107 -5.30 -11.65 -3.75
N LEU A 108 -6.49 -11.06 -3.87
CA LEU A 108 -7.72 -11.80 -4.21
C LEU A 108 -7.63 -12.41 -5.60
N ARG A 109 -7.15 -11.65 -6.59
CA ARG A 109 -6.98 -12.14 -7.97
C ARG A 109 -5.99 -13.31 -8.03
N VAL A 110 -4.84 -13.20 -7.38
CA VAL A 110 -3.85 -14.29 -7.32
C VAL A 110 -4.44 -15.53 -6.63
N LYS A 111 -5.24 -15.34 -5.56
CA LYS A 111 -5.93 -16.43 -4.88
C LYS A 111 -6.97 -17.10 -5.78
N GLU A 112 -7.78 -16.32 -6.50
CA GLU A 112 -8.78 -16.82 -7.44
C GLU A 112 -8.13 -17.59 -8.59
N GLU A 113 -7.06 -17.07 -9.18
CA GLU A 113 -6.28 -17.75 -10.22
C GLU A 113 -5.72 -19.09 -9.69
N ALA A 114 -5.16 -19.10 -8.47
CA ALA A 114 -4.68 -20.32 -7.84
C ALA A 114 -5.81 -21.34 -7.58
N GLN A 115 -6.99 -20.89 -7.18
CA GLN A 115 -8.17 -21.76 -6.98
C GLN A 115 -8.65 -22.37 -8.30
N GLN A 116 -8.70 -21.57 -9.37
CA GLN A 116 -9.04 -22.06 -10.70
C GLN A 116 -8.03 -23.11 -11.18
N LEU A 117 -6.73 -22.87 -10.96
CA LEU A 117 -5.69 -23.85 -11.26
C LEU A 117 -5.88 -25.13 -10.45
N ALA A 118 -6.18 -25.03 -9.16
CA ALA A 118 -6.42 -26.20 -8.31
C ALA A 118 -7.59 -27.06 -8.84
N LEU A 119 -8.70 -26.42 -9.22
CA LEU A 119 -9.86 -27.11 -9.82
C LEU A 119 -9.50 -27.80 -11.14
N ILE A 120 -8.68 -27.16 -11.98
CA ILE A 120 -8.19 -27.78 -13.22
C ILE A 120 -7.38 -29.04 -12.90
N PHE A 121 -6.44 -28.96 -11.95
CA PHE A 121 -5.63 -30.11 -11.56
C PHE A 121 -6.45 -31.26 -10.98
N GLU A 122 -7.50 -30.96 -10.21
CA GLU A 122 -8.41 -31.97 -9.66
C GLU A 122 -9.28 -32.61 -10.74
N THR A 123 -9.67 -31.84 -11.77
CA THR A 123 -10.55 -32.31 -12.85
C THR A 123 -9.81 -33.17 -13.88
N VAL A 124 -8.53 -32.88 -14.14
CA VAL A 124 -7.73 -33.52 -15.20
C VAL A 124 -7.47 -35.03 -14.94
N GLY A 125 -7.75 -35.51 -13.72
CA GLY A 125 -7.79 -36.93 -13.42
C GLY A 125 -6.41 -37.55 -13.12
N ALA A 126 -6.34 -38.88 -13.16
CA ALA A 126 -5.15 -39.61 -12.69
C ALA A 126 -3.97 -39.53 -13.68
N PHE A 127 -2.87 -38.92 -13.24
CA PHE A 127 -1.61 -38.84 -14.00
C PHE A 127 -0.93 -40.20 -14.01
N LYS A 128 -0.64 -40.72 -15.21
CA LYS A 128 -0.03 -42.05 -15.38
C LYS A 128 1.49 -41.93 -15.38
N VAL A 129 2.13 -42.38 -14.30
CA VAL A 129 3.59 -42.47 -14.20
C VAL A 129 4.03 -43.87 -14.61
N LYS A 130 4.80 -43.97 -15.69
CA LYS A 130 5.38 -45.26 -16.13
C LYS A 130 6.77 -45.44 -15.53
N ARG A 131 6.99 -46.52 -14.77
CA ARG A 131 8.31 -46.91 -14.25
C ARG A 131 8.57 -48.39 -14.47
N LYS A 132 9.84 -48.80 -14.47
CA LYS A 132 10.22 -50.22 -14.62
C LYS A 132 9.74 -51.00 -13.40
N GLY A 133 8.94 -52.04 -13.63
CA GLY A 133 8.47 -52.94 -12.58
C GLY A 133 9.60 -53.78 -11.98
N GLY A 134 9.61 -53.92 -10.67
CA GLY A 134 10.47 -54.83 -9.90
C GLY A 134 9.81 -56.18 -9.63
N LYS A 135 10.28 -56.89 -8.60
CA LYS A 135 9.64 -58.15 -8.18
C LYS A 135 8.28 -57.85 -7.55
N GLY A 136 7.20 -58.34 -8.16
CA GLY A 136 5.84 -58.18 -7.65
C GLY A 136 5.27 -56.78 -7.87
N LYS A 137 4.81 -56.12 -6.80
CA LYS A 137 4.20 -54.76 -6.84
C LYS A 137 5.21 -53.62 -6.66
N GLN A 138 6.49 -53.91 -6.45
CA GLN A 138 7.51 -52.89 -6.25
C GLN A 138 8.00 -52.34 -7.60
N ILE A 139 8.38 -51.07 -7.65
CA ILE A 139 9.02 -50.44 -8.81
C ILE A 139 10.53 -50.27 -8.57
N PHE A 140 11.30 -50.21 -9.66
CA PHE A 140 12.71 -49.85 -9.58
C PHE A 140 12.85 -48.32 -9.47
N GLY A 141 13.39 -47.87 -8.32
CA GLY A 141 13.53 -46.47 -7.95
C GLY A 141 12.27 -45.89 -7.30
N SER A 142 12.36 -44.64 -6.84
CA SER A 142 11.21 -43.88 -6.35
C SER A 142 10.64 -42.97 -7.43
N VAL A 143 9.34 -42.66 -7.32
CA VAL A 143 8.74 -41.55 -8.07
C VAL A 143 9.13 -40.25 -7.37
N THR A 144 9.71 -39.33 -8.12
CA THR A 144 10.15 -38.03 -7.60
C THR A 144 9.20 -36.92 -8.02
N ALA A 145 9.26 -35.78 -7.32
CA ALA A 145 8.51 -34.59 -7.72
C ALA A 145 8.81 -34.14 -9.16
N GLN A 146 10.03 -34.39 -9.66
CA GLN A 146 10.41 -34.05 -11.03
C GLN A 146 9.63 -34.85 -12.07
N ASP A 147 9.41 -36.16 -11.82
CA ASP A 147 8.61 -36.99 -12.73
C ASP A 147 7.17 -36.47 -12.85
N LEU A 148 6.59 -36.01 -11.73
CA LEU A 148 5.25 -35.41 -11.74
C LEU A 148 5.21 -34.11 -12.52
N VAL A 149 6.18 -33.23 -12.33
CA VAL A 149 6.28 -31.97 -13.08
C VAL A 149 6.39 -32.24 -14.58
N ASP A 150 7.21 -33.20 -14.99
CA ASP A 150 7.41 -33.54 -16.41
C ASP A 150 6.13 -34.10 -17.05
N ILE A 151 5.38 -34.92 -16.31
CA ILE A 151 4.09 -35.47 -16.78
C ILE A 151 3.03 -34.38 -16.84
N ILE A 152 2.95 -33.50 -15.83
CA ILE A 152 2.06 -32.34 -15.84
C ILE A 152 2.37 -31.45 -17.05
N LYS A 153 3.65 -31.17 -17.32
CA LYS A 153 4.08 -30.38 -18.48
C LYS A 153 3.68 -31.04 -19.80
N SER A 154 3.77 -32.37 -19.87
CA SER A 154 3.40 -33.13 -21.07
C SER A 154 1.89 -33.18 -21.31
N GLN A 155 1.08 -33.33 -20.26
CA GLN A 155 -0.38 -33.51 -20.39
C GLN A 155 -1.14 -32.19 -20.41
N LEU A 156 -0.75 -31.24 -19.57
CA LEU A 156 -1.45 -29.95 -19.38
C LEU A 156 -0.76 -28.80 -20.11
N GLN A 157 0.47 -29.00 -20.61
CA GLN A 157 1.31 -27.92 -21.17
C GLN A 157 1.49 -26.75 -20.19
N ARG A 158 1.42 -27.04 -18.89
CA ARG A 158 1.61 -26.07 -17.81
C ARG A 158 2.91 -26.36 -17.08
N GLU A 159 3.63 -25.29 -16.78
CA GLU A 159 4.88 -25.35 -16.04
C GLU A 159 4.61 -25.18 -14.55
N VAL A 160 5.04 -26.16 -13.76
CA VAL A 160 4.88 -26.22 -12.30
C VAL A 160 6.27 -26.38 -11.70
N ASP A 161 6.60 -25.62 -10.66
CA ASP A 161 7.89 -25.77 -9.98
C ASP A 161 7.90 -27.04 -9.11
N LYS A 162 9.02 -27.75 -9.05
CA LYS A 162 9.21 -28.89 -8.16
C LYS A 162 9.10 -28.54 -6.67
N ARG A 163 9.34 -27.26 -6.31
CA ARG A 163 9.31 -26.80 -4.90
C ARG A 163 7.91 -26.75 -4.30
N ILE A 164 6.88 -26.70 -5.14
CA ILE A 164 5.48 -26.63 -4.70
C ILE A 164 4.82 -28.00 -4.66
N VAL A 165 5.53 -29.07 -5.06
CA VAL A 165 5.01 -30.43 -5.09
C VAL A 165 5.45 -31.18 -3.84
N ASP A 166 4.48 -31.53 -3.00
CA ASP A 166 4.68 -32.45 -1.88
C ASP A 166 4.23 -33.85 -2.30
N LEU A 167 5.20 -34.76 -2.39
CA LEU A 167 5.01 -36.14 -2.82
C LEU A 167 5.50 -37.11 -1.73
N PRO A 168 4.67 -38.06 -1.26
CA PRO A 168 5.15 -39.18 -0.44
C PRO A 168 6.14 -40.08 -1.20
N ASP A 169 7.03 -40.80 -0.50
CA ASP A 169 7.94 -41.76 -1.15
C ASP A 169 7.15 -42.94 -1.74
N ILE A 170 6.99 -42.98 -3.06
CA ILE A 170 6.25 -44.01 -3.78
C ILE A 170 7.24 -45.01 -4.37
N ARG A 171 7.18 -46.26 -3.89
CA ARG A 171 8.01 -47.40 -4.34
C ARG A 171 7.20 -48.59 -4.84
N GLU A 172 5.88 -48.49 -4.83
CA GLU A 172 4.98 -49.54 -5.26
C GLU A 172 4.01 -49.04 -6.34
N THR A 173 3.61 -49.95 -7.22
CA THR A 173 2.58 -49.72 -8.24
C THR A 173 1.23 -49.54 -7.56
N GLY A 174 0.56 -48.41 -7.80
CA GLY A 174 -0.70 -48.08 -7.14
C GLY A 174 -1.19 -46.67 -7.44
N GLU A 175 -2.33 -46.31 -6.85
CA GLU A 175 -2.89 -44.95 -6.89
C GLU A 175 -2.47 -44.20 -5.62
N TYR A 176 -1.90 -43.02 -5.82
CA TYR A 176 -1.43 -42.13 -4.76
C TYR A 176 -1.99 -40.74 -4.96
N ILE A 177 -2.04 -39.96 -3.88
CA ILE A 177 -2.46 -38.57 -3.91
C ILE A 177 -1.21 -37.72 -3.63
N ALA A 178 -0.87 -36.85 -4.57
CA ALA A 178 0.16 -35.82 -4.45
C ALA A 178 -0.51 -34.48 -4.14
N GLU A 179 0.12 -33.66 -3.30
CA GLU A 179 -0.38 -32.34 -2.95
C GLU A 179 0.46 -31.25 -3.62
N LEU A 180 -0.18 -30.33 -4.33
CA LEU A 180 0.45 -29.17 -4.95
C LEU A 180 0.07 -27.91 -4.18
N LYS A 181 1.06 -27.27 -3.56
CA LYS A 181 0.92 -25.99 -2.85
C LYS A 181 1.05 -24.82 -3.83
N LEU A 182 -0.03 -24.49 -4.54
CA LEU A 182 -0.05 -23.40 -5.52
C LEU A 182 0.01 -22.01 -4.87
N HIS A 183 -0.66 -21.85 -3.72
CA HIS A 183 -0.68 -20.63 -2.92
C HIS A 183 -0.64 -20.99 -1.42
N PRO A 184 -0.15 -20.12 -0.52
CA PRO A 184 -0.20 -20.34 0.94
C PRO A 184 -1.56 -20.82 1.49
N GLU A 185 -2.66 -20.45 0.82
CA GLU A 185 -4.02 -20.81 1.22
C GLU A 185 -4.69 -21.83 0.29
N VAL A 186 -4.05 -22.21 -0.82
CA VAL A 186 -4.66 -23.07 -1.86
C VAL A 186 -3.74 -24.25 -2.14
N THR A 187 -4.24 -25.44 -1.81
CA THR A 187 -3.59 -26.72 -2.09
C THR A 187 -4.48 -27.51 -3.05
N ALA A 188 -3.87 -28.08 -4.09
CA ALA A 188 -4.55 -28.91 -5.07
C ALA A 188 -4.16 -30.37 -4.87
N LYS A 189 -5.13 -31.28 -4.91
CA LYS A 189 -4.89 -32.71 -4.78
C LYS A 189 -4.87 -33.38 -6.14
N VAL A 190 -3.74 -33.98 -6.48
CA VAL A 190 -3.53 -34.65 -7.75
C VAL A 190 -3.42 -36.16 -7.56
N ARG A 191 -4.21 -36.91 -8.32
CA ARG A 191 -4.15 -38.38 -8.33
C ARG A 191 -3.04 -38.84 -9.25
N VAL A 192 -2.18 -39.71 -8.76
CA VAL A 192 -1.04 -40.28 -9.47
C VAL A 192 -1.23 -41.78 -9.53
N ASN A 193 -1.31 -42.33 -10.74
CA ASN A 193 -1.39 -43.76 -10.96
C ASN A 193 -0.04 -44.25 -11.51
N VAL A 194 0.66 -45.05 -10.71
CA VAL A 194 1.94 -45.65 -11.10
C VAL A 194 1.66 -46.96 -11.83
N ILE A 195 2.18 -47.09 -13.05
CA ILE A 195 2.02 -48.28 -13.89
C ILE A 195 3.40 -48.85 -14.20
N ALA A 196 3.55 -50.16 -14.01
CA ALA A 196 4.76 -50.88 -14.41
C ALA A 196 4.80 -51.01 -15.95
N ASN A 197 5.95 -50.66 -16.54
CA ASN A 197 6.29 -50.98 -17.93
C ASN A 197 7.27 -52.14 -18.00
#